data_AF-D7FIT7-F1
#
_entry.id   AF-D7FIT7-F1
#
_cell.length_a   1.000
_cell.length_b   1.000
_cell.length_c   1.000
_cell.angle_alpha   90.00
_cell.angle_beta   90.00
_cell.angle_gamma   90.00
#
_symmetry.space_group_name_H-M   'P 1'
#
loop_
_entity.id
_entity.type
_entity.pdbx_description
1 polymer ?
#
loop_
_entity_poly.entity_id
_entity_poly.type
_entity_poly.pdbx_seq_one_letter_code
_entity_poly.pdbx_strand_id
1 'polypeptide(L)'
;MEIVPPPFRFGAVEADVFRSAQPTLKNYRFLSRLKLRTVVSIAPEGPMEDEAMFCREHSAQLVPVRAELYREEAVTVSCQQVAQVLSILADKDRLPALVHCPDGRVLSGVVLWCLRRLQCWDDRASAAEFARFSGVLPSREVEKFVESYGEEVTVPANVPRWLWGGDRAHWHPCIRIRHQPPLEVFEPDPLPSQQTLRLGETRRLRKPSRGEVYTRTDYLRVRRDYMHAKNKIPGGGGGGGGGGGAGGRGGSGSVGARGQGTGSSRTST
;
A
#
# COMPACT_ATOMS: atom_id res chain seq x y z
N MET A 1 -38.59 -9.48 -16.67
CA MET A 1 -37.20 -9.14 -16.27
C MET A 1 -37.30 -8.31 -15.00
N GLU A 2 -36.68 -8.74 -13.91
CA GLU A 2 -36.61 -7.94 -12.69
C GLU A 2 -35.59 -6.81 -12.91
N ILE A 3 -36.02 -5.56 -12.72
CA ILE A 3 -35.16 -4.38 -12.86
C ILE A 3 -34.15 -4.42 -11.73
N VAL A 4 -32.86 -4.37 -12.05
CA VAL A 4 -31.79 -4.31 -11.04
C VAL A 4 -31.12 -2.94 -11.10
N PRO A 5 -31.55 -1.98 -10.25
CA PRO A 5 -31.14 -0.60 -10.38
C PRO A 5 -29.71 -0.38 -9.85
N PRO A 6 -28.86 0.37 -10.57
CA PRO A 6 -27.60 0.83 -10.01
C PRO A 6 -27.84 1.78 -8.83
N PRO A 7 -26.84 1.99 -7.94
CA PRO A 7 -26.91 3.05 -6.95
C PRO A 7 -27.09 4.43 -7.61
N PHE A 8 -27.59 5.40 -6.83
CA PHE A 8 -27.75 6.76 -7.34
C PHE A 8 -26.40 7.37 -7.75
N ARG A 9 -26.40 8.21 -8.80
CA ARG A 9 -25.17 8.79 -9.40
C ARG A 9 -24.08 7.77 -9.75
N PHE A 10 -24.46 6.52 -10.03
CA PHE A 10 -23.52 5.52 -10.49
C PHE A 10 -22.91 5.92 -11.84
N GLY A 11 -21.59 5.74 -11.98
CA GLY A 11 -20.88 5.97 -13.23
C GLY A 11 -19.56 5.21 -13.29
N ALA A 12 -19.15 4.82 -14.49
CA ALA A 12 -17.79 4.38 -14.74
C ALA A 12 -16.87 5.62 -14.81
N VAL A 13 -15.76 5.57 -14.09
CA VAL A 13 -14.71 6.60 -14.10
C VAL A 13 -13.62 6.19 -15.09
N GLU A 14 -13.18 4.93 -14.98
CA GLU A 14 -12.21 4.26 -15.85
C GLU A 14 -12.58 2.78 -15.97
N ALA A 15 -11.83 2.03 -16.78
CA ALA A 15 -11.93 0.58 -16.76
C ALA A 15 -11.67 0.05 -15.34
N ASP A 16 -12.65 -0.69 -14.82
CA ASP A 16 -12.67 -1.25 -13.46
C ASP A 16 -12.65 -0.23 -12.32
N VAL A 17 -12.93 1.05 -12.58
CA VAL A 17 -13.12 2.07 -11.53
C VAL A 17 -14.51 2.69 -11.66
N PHE A 18 -15.30 2.59 -10.60
CA PHE A 18 -16.67 3.06 -10.54
C PHE A 18 -16.86 4.09 -9.44
N ARG A 19 -17.87 4.93 -9.60
CA ARG A 19 -18.32 5.87 -8.57
C ARG A 19 -19.81 5.74 -8.32
N SER A 20 -20.29 6.13 -7.13
CA SER A 20 -21.72 6.29 -6.85
C SER A 20 -22.01 7.10 -5.58
N ALA A 21 -23.31 7.30 -5.30
CA ALA A 21 -23.82 7.54 -3.95
C ALA A 21 -23.78 6.25 -3.11
N GLN A 22 -24.11 6.37 -1.82
CA GLN A 22 -24.18 5.24 -0.90
C GLN A 22 -25.10 4.13 -1.45
N PRO A 23 -24.59 2.90 -1.63
CA PRO A 23 -25.43 1.77 -2.02
C PRO A 23 -26.46 1.43 -0.93
N THR A 24 -27.63 0.99 -1.38
CA THR A 24 -28.68 0.42 -0.52
C THR A 24 -28.88 -1.06 -0.87
N LEU A 25 -29.65 -1.80 -0.05
CA LEU A 25 -29.97 -3.21 -0.29
C LEU A 25 -30.46 -3.52 -1.71
N LYS A 26 -31.24 -2.59 -2.31
CA LYS A 26 -31.77 -2.73 -3.68
C LYS A 26 -30.69 -2.73 -4.76
N ASN A 27 -29.51 -2.18 -4.46
CA ASN A 27 -28.42 -2.01 -5.41
C ASN A 27 -27.40 -3.15 -5.38
N TYR A 28 -27.32 -3.95 -4.31
CA TYR A 28 -26.25 -4.95 -4.18
C TYR A 28 -26.30 -6.03 -5.26
N ARG A 29 -27.50 -6.38 -5.76
CA ARG A 29 -27.61 -7.27 -6.91
C ARG A 29 -27.03 -6.66 -8.19
N PHE A 30 -27.04 -5.34 -8.35
CA PHE A 30 -26.34 -4.66 -9.44
C PHE A 30 -24.83 -4.76 -9.23
N LEU A 31 -24.37 -4.37 -8.03
CA LEU A 31 -22.94 -4.32 -7.69
C LEU A 31 -22.25 -5.69 -7.72
N SER A 32 -22.96 -6.77 -7.39
CA SER A 32 -22.40 -8.13 -7.46
C SER A 32 -21.95 -8.53 -8.86
N ARG A 33 -22.56 -7.93 -9.91
CA ARG A 33 -22.17 -8.18 -11.31
C ARG A 33 -20.85 -7.52 -11.68
N LEU A 34 -20.46 -6.46 -10.97
CA LEU A 34 -19.19 -5.77 -11.19
C LEU A 34 -18.01 -6.54 -10.60
N LYS A 35 -18.27 -7.55 -9.75
CA LYS A 35 -17.24 -8.37 -9.09
C LYS A 35 -16.17 -7.50 -8.40
N LEU A 36 -16.66 -6.49 -7.66
CA LEU A 36 -15.82 -5.52 -6.98
C LEU A 36 -14.84 -6.24 -6.06
N ARG A 37 -13.58 -5.82 -6.14
CA ARG A 37 -12.52 -6.25 -5.23
C ARG A 37 -12.32 -5.24 -4.10
N THR A 38 -12.63 -3.97 -4.35
CA THR A 38 -12.49 -2.90 -3.34
C THR A 38 -13.72 -1.99 -3.34
N VAL A 39 -14.17 -1.59 -2.16
CA VAL A 39 -15.20 -0.57 -1.94
C VAL A 39 -14.63 0.51 -1.02
N VAL A 40 -14.50 1.73 -1.52
CA VAL A 40 -14.05 2.91 -0.78
C VAL A 40 -15.28 3.70 -0.33
N SER A 41 -15.51 3.70 0.98
CA SER A 41 -16.68 4.28 1.63
C SER A 41 -16.29 5.57 2.35
N ILE A 42 -16.63 6.72 1.76
CA ILE A 42 -16.27 8.04 2.28
C ILE A 42 -17.46 8.62 3.06
N ALA A 43 -17.50 8.45 4.38
CA ALA A 43 -18.65 8.82 5.22
C ALA A 43 -18.24 9.17 6.66
N PRO A 44 -19.03 9.98 7.39
CA PRO A 44 -18.72 10.38 8.77
C PRO A 44 -18.83 9.22 9.76
N GLU A 45 -19.95 8.49 9.76
CA GLU A 45 -20.21 7.40 10.72
C GLU A 45 -19.52 6.07 10.38
N GLY A 46 -18.69 6.03 9.34
CA GLY A 46 -18.11 4.79 8.80
C GLY A 46 -19.13 3.98 7.99
N PRO A 47 -18.77 2.76 7.56
CA PRO A 47 -19.58 1.99 6.63
C PRO A 47 -20.77 1.32 7.33
N MET A 48 -21.91 1.25 6.64
CA MET A 48 -23.12 0.59 7.14
C MET A 48 -22.93 -0.93 7.26
N GLU A 49 -23.69 -1.56 8.15
CA GLU A 49 -23.63 -3.02 8.36
C GLU A 49 -23.91 -3.80 7.07
N ASP A 50 -24.92 -3.38 6.30
CA ASP A 50 -25.27 -3.98 5.02
C ASP A 50 -24.12 -3.96 4.01
N GLU A 51 -23.38 -2.84 3.95
CA GLU A 51 -22.23 -2.69 3.07
C GLU A 51 -21.08 -3.59 3.50
N ALA A 52 -20.83 -3.67 4.81
CA ALA A 52 -19.85 -4.58 5.37
C ALA A 52 -20.24 -6.06 5.14
N MET A 53 -21.53 -6.40 5.18
CA MET A 53 -22.01 -7.75 4.84
C MET A 53 -21.81 -8.05 3.35
N PHE A 54 -22.22 -7.13 2.47
CA PHE A 54 -22.02 -7.27 1.02
C PHE A 54 -20.55 -7.49 0.68
N CYS A 55 -19.65 -6.68 1.24
CA CYS A 55 -18.21 -6.82 0.99
C CYS A 55 -17.67 -8.18 1.46
N ARG A 56 -18.13 -8.67 2.62
CA ARG A 56 -17.74 -9.99 3.16
C ARG A 56 -18.23 -11.12 2.26
N GLU A 57 -19.48 -11.08 1.81
CA GLU A 57 -20.08 -12.10 0.94
C GLU A 57 -19.37 -12.19 -0.42
N HIS A 58 -18.97 -11.04 -0.97
CA HIS A 58 -18.32 -10.96 -2.27
C HIS A 58 -16.79 -10.95 -2.22
N SER A 59 -16.18 -11.17 -1.04
CA SER A 59 -14.73 -11.11 -0.83
C SER A 59 -14.10 -9.78 -1.32
N ALA A 60 -14.84 -8.68 -1.19
CA ALA A 60 -14.37 -7.34 -1.48
C ALA A 60 -13.77 -6.71 -0.22
N GLN A 61 -12.68 -5.96 -0.37
CA GLN A 61 -12.11 -5.16 0.69
C GLN A 61 -12.89 -3.86 0.87
N LEU A 62 -13.46 -3.65 2.06
CA LEU A 62 -14.06 -2.39 2.45
C LEU A 62 -13.02 -1.45 3.04
N VAL A 63 -12.88 -0.26 2.48
CA VAL A 63 -11.93 0.78 2.88
C VAL A 63 -12.71 2.01 3.37
N PRO A 64 -12.89 2.17 4.68
CA PRO A 64 -13.59 3.32 5.23
C PRO A 64 -12.69 4.56 5.25
N VAL A 65 -13.21 5.68 4.78
CA VAL A 65 -12.59 7.01 4.80
C VAL A 65 -13.50 7.96 5.57
N ARG A 66 -13.08 8.39 6.75
CA ARG A 66 -13.90 9.28 7.59
C ARG A 66 -13.79 10.72 7.12
N ALA A 67 -14.89 11.27 6.63
CA ALA A 67 -15.00 12.66 6.19
C ALA A 67 -16.44 13.14 6.38
N GLU A 68 -16.61 14.34 6.92
CA GLU A 68 -17.90 14.92 7.31
C GLU A 68 -18.50 15.81 6.21
N LEU A 69 -19.82 15.87 6.11
CA LEU A 69 -20.50 16.82 5.23
C LEU A 69 -21.03 17.96 6.09
N TYR A 70 -20.16 18.87 6.53
CA TYR A 70 -20.58 19.93 7.47
C TYR A 70 -21.50 20.97 6.85
N ARG A 71 -21.45 21.14 5.53
CA ARG A 71 -22.37 21.91 4.69
C ARG A 71 -22.34 21.30 3.28
N GLU A 72 -23.39 21.50 2.50
CA GLU A 72 -23.33 21.26 1.06
C GLU A 72 -22.09 22.02 0.54
N GLU A 73 -21.10 21.30 -0.02
CA GLU A 73 -19.84 21.82 -0.60
C GLU A 73 -18.58 21.92 0.30
N ALA A 74 -18.62 21.54 1.58
CA ALA A 74 -17.41 21.52 2.41
C ALA A 74 -16.45 20.37 2.04
N VAL A 75 -15.14 20.65 1.96
CA VAL A 75 -14.12 19.62 1.71
C VAL A 75 -13.51 19.17 3.03
N THR A 76 -13.88 17.98 3.47
CA THR A 76 -13.42 17.43 4.76
C THR A 76 -12.54 16.20 4.61
N VAL A 77 -12.41 15.67 3.40
CA VAL A 77 -11.37 14.68 3.10
C VAL A 77 -10.01 15.33 3.23
N SER A 78 -9.10 14.71 3.97
CA SER A 78 -7.73 15.19 4.06
C SER A 78 -6.92 14.80 2.81
N CYS A 79 -5.88 15.55 2.49
CA CYS A 79 -5.00 15.20 1.38
C CYS A 79 -4.37 13.79 1.56
N GLN A 80 -4.11 13.37 2.80
CA GLN A 80 -3.61 12.02 3.10
C GLN A 80 -4.63 10.94 2.76
N GLN A 81 -5.92 11.17 3.05
CA GLN A 81 -6.99 10.25 2.68
C GLN A 81 -7.15 10.16 1.18
N VAL A 82 -7.08 11.30 0.48
CA VAL A 82 -7.06 11.33 -0.99
C VAL A 82 -5.88 10.50 -1.51
N ALA A 83 -4.67 10.72 -1.01
CA ALA A 83 -3.48 9.98 -1.41
C ALA A 83 -3.63 8.46 -1.19
N GLN A 84 -4.22 8.05 -0.07
CA GLN A 84 -4.54 6.65 0.22
C GLN A 84 -5.50 6.07 -0.84
N VAL A 85 -6.59 6.79 -1.16
CA VAL A 85 -7.55 6.33 -2.18
C VAL A 85 -6.92 6.29 -3.56
N LEU A 86 -6.15 7.30 -3.95
CA LEU A 86 -5.43 7.30 -5.24
C LEU A 86 -4.46 6.13 -5.35
N SER A 87 -3.74 5.80 -4.27
CA SER A 87 -2.83 4.64 -4.23
C SER A 87 -3.59 3.32 -4.42
N ILE A 88 -4.82 3.22 -3.89
CA ILE A 88 -5.70 2.07 -4.10
C ILE A 88 -6.17 1.99 -5.56
N LEU A 89 -6.59 3.10 -6.15
CA LEU A 89 -7.09 3.13 -7.53
C LEU A 89 -5.98 2.91 -8.57
N ALA A 90 -4.74 3.32 -8.25
CA ALA A 90 -3.57 3.04 -9.05
C ALA A 90 -3.10 1.57 -8.98
N ASP A 91 -3.61 0.78 -8.03
CA ASP A 91 -3.26 -0.63 -7.85
C ASP A 91 -4.21 -1.53 -8.64
N LYS A 92 -3.71 -2.06 -9.76
CA LYS A 92 -4.47 -2.96 -10.62
C LYS A 92 -4.95 -4.19 -9.86
N ASP A 93 -4.21 -4.65 -8.86
CA ASP A 93 -4.55 -5.84 -8.08
C ASP A 93 -5.68 -5.58 -7.06
N ARG A 94 -6.10 -4.32 -6.90
CA ARG A 94 -7.25 -3.89 -6.09
C ARG A 94 -8.50 -3.56 -6.90
N LEU A 95 -8.40 -3.57 -8.23
CA LEU A 95 -9.52 -3.36 -9.13
C LEU A 95 -10.29 -4.68 -9.38
N PRO A 96 -11.61 -4.64 -9.67
CA PRO A 96 -12.45 -3.44 -9.80
C PRO A 96 -12.81 -2.75 -8.48
N ALA A 97 -12.85 -1.42 -8.47
CA ALA A 97 -13.08 -0.62 -7.28
C ALA A 97 -14.30 0.30 -7.42
N LEU A 98 -15.09 0.43 -6.34
CA LEU A 98 -16.17 1.42 -6.22
C LEU A 98 -15.76 2.51 -5.22
N VAL A 99 -15.88 3.78 -5.59
CA VAL A 99 -15.72 4.93 -4.69
C VAL A 99 -17.08 5.59 -4.48
N HIS A 100 -17.53 5.71 -3.24
CA HIS A 100 -18.78 6.39 -2.92
C HIS A 100 -18.68 7.28 -1.69
N CYS A 101 -19.63 8.22 -1.61
CA CYS A 101 -19.94 9.01 -0.42
C CYS A 101 -21.47 9.05 -0.26
N PRO A 102 -22.04 9.57 0.85
CA PRO A 102 -23.48 9.52 1.12
C PRO A 102 -24.36 9.87 -0.09
N ASP A 103 -24.04 10.97 -0.78
CA ASP A 103 -24.77 11.42 -1.96
C ASP A 103 -24.03 11.21 -3.29
N GLY A 104 -22.77 10.79 -3.29
CA GLY A 104 -21.98 10.62 -4.52
C GLY A 104 -21.59 11.92 -5.24
N ARG A 105 -21.69 13.08 -4.57
CA ARG A 105 -21.40 14.41 -5.15
C ARG A 105 -19.97 14.85 -4.83
N VAL A 106 -19.81 15.56 -3.71
CA VAL A 106 -18.64 16.41 -3.43
C VAL A 106 -17.44 15.57 -3.02
N LEU A 107 -17.53 14.76 -1.96
CA LEU A 107 -16.36 14.05 -1.42
C LEU A 107 -15.76 13.05 -2.41
N SER A 108 -16.60 12.21 -3.03
CA SER A 108 -16.16 11.33 -4.12
C SER A 108 -15.69 12.12 -5.34
N GLY A 109 -16.35 13.25 -5.67
CA GLY A 109 -15.94 14.13 -6.75
C GLY A 109 -14.55 14.72 -6.58
N VAL A 110 -14.20 15.21 -5.38
CA VAL A 110 -12.88 15.78 -5.06
C VAL A 110 -11.79 14.71 -5.22
N VAL A 111 -12.01 13.51 -4.65
CA VAL A 111 -11.06 12.40 -4.79
C VAL A 111 -10.83 12.05 -6.25
N LEU A 112 -11.89 11.98 -7.06
CA LEU A 112 -11.80 11.63 -8.47
C LEU A 112 -11.22 12.76 -9.33
N TRP A 113 -11.40 14.02 -8.93
CA TRP A 113 -10.66 15.13 -9.55
C TRP A 113 -9.16 14.99 -9.30
N CYS A 114 -8.73 14.66 -8.09
CA CYS A 114 -7.32 14.36 -7.82
C CYS A 114 -6.81 13.14 -8.61
N LEU A 115 -7.67 12.15 -8.91
CA LEU A 115 -7.35 11.07 -9.85
C LEU A 115 -7.13 11.59 -11.26
N ARG A 116 -7.98 12.51 -11.76
CA ARG A 116 -7.79 13.14 -13.08
C ARG A 116 -6.48 13.92 -13.14
N ARG A 117 -6.10 14.61 -12.06
CA ARG A 117 -4.78 15.25 -11.97
C ARG A 117 -3.64 14.23 -12.04
N LEU A 118 -3.78 13.06 -11.41
CA LEU A 118 -2.79 11.96 -11.50
C LEU A 118 -2.66 11.40 -12.93
N GLN A 119 -3.74 11.46 -13.71
CA GLN A 119 -3.77 11.11 -15.12
C GLN A 119 -3.30 12.26 -16.04
N CYS A 120 -2.81 13.37 -15.47
CA CYS A 120 -2.43 14.58 -16.20
C CYS A 120 -3.57 15.20 -17.04
N TRP A 121 -4.82 15.07 -16.61
CA TRP A 121 -5.92 15.81 -17.23
C TRP A 121 -5.83 17.30 -16.93
N ASP A 122 -6.43 18.10 -17.82
CA ASP A 122 -6.62 19.53 -17.60
C ASP A 122 -7.64 19.78 -16.47
N ASP A 123 -7.37 20.80 -15.65
CA ASP A 123 -8.22 21.12 -14.49
C ASP A 123 -9.62 21.56 -14.89
N ARG A 124 -9.82 22.20 -16.06
CA ARG A 124 -11.16 22.58 -16.55
C ARG A 124 -11.95 21.35 -16.98
N ALA A 125 -11.30 20.38 -17.62
CA ALA A 125 -11.93 19.11 -17.98
C ALA A 125 -12.36 18.33 -16.73
N SER A 126 -11.49 18.32 -15.72
CA SER A 126 -11.75 17.68 -14.44
C SER A 126 -12.86 18.38 -13.64
N ALA A 127 -12.90 19.71 -13.65
CA ALA A 127 -13.97 20.52 -13.07
C ALA A 127 -15.32 20.26 -13.75
N ALA A 128 -15.32 20.09 -15.08
CA ALA A 128 -16.54 19.78 -15.84
C ALA A 128 -17.07 18.37 -15.49
N GLU A 129 -16.20 17.39 -15.31
CA GLU A 129 -16.60 16.06 -14.80
C GLU A 129 -17.18 16.16 -13.39
N PHE A 130 -16.52 16.90 -12.49
CA PHE A 130 -17.03 17.15 -11.14
C PHE A 130 -18.45 17.73 -11.19
N ALA A 131 -18.65 18.81 -11.94
CA ALA A 131 -19.94 19.50 -12.06
C ALA A 131 -21.05 18.61 -12.63
N ARG A 132 -20.71 17.70 -13.56
CA ARG A 132 -21.66 16.74 -14.12
C ARG A 132 -22.25 15.81 -13.05
N PHE A 133 -21.44 15.36 -12.08
CA PHE A 133 -21.90 14.45 -11.03
C PHE A 133 -22.45 15.17 -9.80
N SER A 134 -21.85 16.30 -9.42
CA SER A 134 -22.35 17.11 -8.31
C SER A 134 -23.63 17.86 -8.68
N GLY A 135 -23.87 18.14 -9.97
CA GLY A 135 -24.97 18.99 -10.42
C GLY A 135 -24.79 20.48 -10.10
N VAL A 136 -23.61 20.89 -9.63
CA VAL A 136 -23.25 22.27 -9.30
C VAL A 136 -21.80 22.55 -9.71
N LEU A 137 -21.48 23.81 -10.00
CA LEU A 137 -20.09 24.20 -10.22
C LEU A 137 -19.27 23.99 -8.93
N PRO A 138 -17.97 23.69 -9.03
CA PRO A 138 -17.13 23.55 -7.87
C PRO A 138 -17.06 24.86 -7.09
N SER A 139 -17.12 24.76 -5.75
CA SER A 139 -16.94 25.90 -4.88
C SER A 139 -15.47 26.32 -4.86
N ARG A 140 -15.19 27.57 -4.44
CA ARG A 140 -13.83 28.09 -4.22
C ARG A 140 -13.01 27.19 -3.27
N GLU A 141 -13.67 26.55 -2.31
CA GLU A 141 -13.03 25.65 -1.35
C GLU A 141 -12.57 24.34 -2.02
N VAL A 142 -13.43 23.76 -2.87
CA VAL A 142 -13.08 22.59 -3.70
C VAL A 142 -11.91 22.90 -4.62
N GLU A 143 -11.98 24.02 -5.35
CA GLU A 143 -10.90 24.44 -6.24
C GLU A 143 -9.58 24.61 -5.48
N LYS A 144 -9.60 25.36 -4.38
CA LYS A 144 -8.40 25.59 -3.56
C LYS A 144 -7.83 24.29 -2.98
N PHE A 145 -8.68 23.37 -2.54
CA PHE A 145 -8.22 22.06 -2.06
C PHE A 145 -7.51 21.29 -3.16
N VAL A 146 -8.12 21.20 -4.34
CA VAL A 146 -7.54 20.47 -5.47
C VAL A 146 -6.25 21.13 -5.93
N GLU A 147 -6.19 22.45 -6.07
CA GLU A 147 -5.00 23.21 -6.46
C GLU A 147 -3.83 23.03 -5.49
N SER A 148 -4.13 23.04 -4.18
CA SER A 148 -3.13 22.90 -3.10
C SER A 148 -2.75 21.46 -2.78
N TYR A 149 -3.39 20.47 -3.41
CA TYR A 149 -3.06 19.06 -3.22
C TYR A 149 -1.60 18.79 -3.62
N GLY A 150 -0.80 18.35 -2.64
CA GLY A 150 0.62 18.05 -2.81
C GLY A 150 1.08 16.78 -2.10
N GLU A 151 0.15 15.95 -1.61
CA GLU A 151 0.49 14.71 -0.91
C GLU A 151 1.02 13.64 -1.85
N GLU A 152 1.88 12.79 -1.30
CA GLU A 152 2.60 11.78 -2.06
C GLU A 152 1.76 10.52 -2.28
N VAL A 153 1.50 10.19 -3.54
CA VAL A 153 0.76 8.99 -3.94
C VAL A 153 1.72 7.82 -4.08
N THR A 154 1.40 6.70 -3.42
CA THR A 154 2.18 5.47 -3.55
C THR A 154 1.73 4.71 -4.79
N VAL A 155 2.64 4.58 -5.76
CA VAL A 155 2.40 3.87 -7.02
C VAL A 155 2.87 2.42 -6.89
N PRO A 156 1.98 1.43 -7.07
CA PRO A 156 2.32 0.02 -6.97
C PRO A 156 3.12 -0.46 -8.19
N ALA A 157 3.60 -1.70 -8.13
CA ALA A 157 4.35 -2.30 -9.25
C ALA A 157 3.46 -2.54 -10.49
N ASN A 158 2.19 -2.89 -10.27
CA ASN A 158 1.23 -3.22 -11.32
C ASN A 158 0.17 -2.11 -11.41
N VAL A 159 0.34 -1.20 -12.36
CA VAL A 159 -0.62 -0.11 -12.60
C VAL A 159 -1.55 -0.44 -13.76
N PRO A 160 -2.81 0.03 -13.74
CA PRO A 160 -3.76 -0.22 -14.81
C PRO A 160 -3.40 0.53 -16.09
N ARG A 161 -3.82 0.02 -17.26
CA ARG A 161 -3.46 0.60 -18.57
C ARG A 161 -3.93 2.03 -18.78
N TRP A 162 -5.07 2.40 -18.19
CA TRP A 162 -5.57 3.78 -18.24
C TRP A 162 -4.68 4.76 -17.46
N LEU A 163 -3.81 4.26 -16.57
CA LEU A 163 -2.80 5.05 -15.88
C LEU A 163 -1.45 4.87 -16.58
N TRP A 164 -1.03 5.90 -17.31
CA TRP A 164 0.27 5.94 -18.00
C TRP A 164 0.57 4.74 -18.91
N GLY A 165 -0.45 4.16 -19.53
CA GLY A 165 -0.28 3.01 -20.43
C GLY A 165 -0.05 1.67 -19.72
N GLY A 166 -0.04 1.64 -18.38
CA GLY A 166 0.32 0.46 -17.59
C GLY A 166 1.76 0.47 -17.08
N ASP A 167 2.51 1.55 -17.34
CA ASP A 167 3.89 1.74 -16.87
C ASP A 167 3.96 2.70 -15.69
N ARG A 168 5.00 2.60 -14.87
CA ARG A 168 5.19 3.51 -13.73
C ARG A 168 5.83 4.82 -14.20
N ALA A 169 5.14 5.94 -14.00
CA ALA A 169 5.72 7.25 -14.26
C ALA A 169 6.85 7.56 -13.28
N HIS A 170 8.03 7.90 -13.80
CA HIS A 170 9.19 8.29 -13.00
C HIS A 170 9.11 9.74 -12.47
N TRP A 171 8.20 10.53 -13.03
CA TRP A 171 7.97 11.94 -12.68
C TRP A 171 6.52 12.33 -12.99
N HIS A 172 5.98 13.29 -12.24
CA HIS A 172 4.64 13.82 -12.47
C HIS A 172 4.60 15.33 -12.18
N PRO A 173 3.89 16.13 -13.01
CA PRO A 173 3.94 17.59 -12.96
C PRO A 173 3.34 18.20 -11.69
N CYS A 174 2.27 17.60 -11.15
CA CYS A 174 1.47 18.23 -10.09
C CYS A 174 1.30 17.37 -8.82
N ILE A 175 1.75 16.12 -8.83
CA ILE A 175 1.51 15.15 -7.75
C ILE A 175 2.83 14.48 -7.46
N ARG A 176 3.17 14.39 -6.18
CA ARG A 176 4.37 13.68 -5.75
C ARG A 176 4.11 12.19 -5.85
N ILE A 177 5.02 11.45 -6.46
CA ILE A 177 4.92 10.00 -6.61
C ILE A 177 6.01 9.34 -5.78
N ARG A 178 5.61 8.36 -4.99
CA ARG A 178 6.52 7.37 -4.39
C ARG A 178 6.25 6.02 -5.03
N HIS A 179 7.28 5.39 -5.58
CA HIS A 179 7.14 4.00 -5.99
C HIS A 179 7.16 3.09 -4.77
N GLN A 180 6.18 2.20 -4.68
CA GLN A 180 6.32 1.05 -3.81
C GLN A 180 7.55 0.27 -4.33
N PRO A 181 8.53 -0.03 -3.45
CA PRO A 181 9.69 -0.79 -3.88
C PRO A 181 9.21 -2.08 -4.55
N PRO A 182 9.86 -2.51 -5.65
CA PRO A 182 9.62 -3.85 -6.18
C PRO A 182 9.68 -4.84 -5.01
N LEU A 183 8.81 -5.85 -5.01
CA LEU A 183 9.00 -6.97 -4.10
C LEU A 183 10.45 -7.43 -4.30
N GLU A 184 11.28 -7.31 -3.26
CA GLU A 184 12.65 -7.81 -3.30
C GLU A 184 12.55 -9.31 -3.56
N VAL A 185 12.81 -9.72 -4.81
CA VAL A 185 13.06 -11.12 -5.12
C VAL A 185 14.41 -11.41 -4.50
N PHE A 186 14.39 -11.94 -3.27
CA PHE A 186 15.60 -12.34 -2.59
C PHE A 186 16.18 -13.53 -3.36
N GLU A 187 17.12 -13.27 -4.27
CA GLU A 187 17.95 -14.33 -4.81
C GLU A 187 18.73 -14.91 -3.63
N PRO A 188 18.55 -16.19 -3.29
CA PRO A 188 19.29 -16.79 -2.19
C PRO A 188 20.79 -16.75 -2.54
N ASP A 189 21.61 -16.30 -1.59
CA ASP A 189 23.08 -16.34 -1.70
C ASP A 189 23.54 -17.70 -2.27
N PRO A 190 24.56 -17.72 -3.17
CA PRO A 190 25.12 -18.96 -3.65
C PRO A 190 25.58 -19.81 -2.46
N LEU A 191 25.04 -21.02 -2.37
CA LEU A 191 25.29 -21.93 -1.26
C LEU A 191 26.77 -22.33 -1.23
N PRO A 192 27.41 -22.42 -0.05
CA PRO A 192 28.70 -23.10 0.07
C PRO A 192 28.54 -24.57 -0.36
N SER A 193 29.58 -25.09 -1.01
CA SER A 193 29.64 -26.39 -1.68
C SER A 193 29.14 -27.54 -0.80
N GLN A 194 28.36 -28.43 -1.41
CA GLN A 194 27.69 -29.53 -0.74
C GLN A 194 28.69 -30.53 -0.13
N GLN A 195 28.61 -30.77 1.17
CA GLN A 195 28.97 -32.05 1.75
C GLN A 195 27.68 -32.81 2.08
N THR A 196 27.52 -33.94 1.41
CA THR A 196 26.37 -34.84 1.50
C THR A 196 26.34 -35.55 2.86
N LEU A 197 25.29 -35.36 3.65
CA LEU A 197 25.02 -36.20 4.83
C LEU A 197 23.70 -36.97 4.63
N ARG A 198 23.81 -38.30 4.57
CA ARG A 198 22.72 -39.29 4.82
C ARG A 198 22.59 -39.42 6.36
N LEU A 199 21.49 -39.69 7.06
CA LEU A 199 20.19 -40.32 6.82
C LEU A 199 19.28 -39.97 8.05
N GLY A 200 17.95 -40.09 7.96
CA GLY A 200 17.07 -40.17 9.14
C GLY A 200 15.72 -39.44 9.01
N GLU A 201 14.63 -40.18 8.93
CA GLU A 201 13.28 -39.72 8.60
C GLU A 201 12.64 -38.82 9.67
N THR A 202 12.33 -37.57 9.31
CA THR A 202 11.24 -36.76 9.88
C THR A 202 10.72 -35.81 8.78
N ARG A 203 9.40 -35.59 8.74
CA ARG A 203 8.63 -34.70 7.82
C ARG A 203 9.52 -33.82 6.94
N ARG A 204 9.64 -34.15 5.64
CA ARG A 204 10.53 -33.45 4.70
C ARG A 204 10.17 -31.97 4.60
N LEU A 205 10.84 -31.14 5.39
CA LEU A 205 10.94 -29.71 5.11
C LEU A 205 11.80 -29.59 3.85
N ARG A 206 11.14 -29.41 2.70
CA ARG A 206 11.81 -29.22 1.43
C ARG A 206 12.54 -27.87 1.48
N LYS A 207 13.82 -27.89 1.15
CA LYS A 207 14.59 -26.67 0.93
C LYS A 207 13.85 -25.79 -0.09
N PRO A 208 13.67 -24.48 0.16
CA PRO A 208 13.04 -23.59 -0.81
C PRO A 208 13.73 -23.74 -2.16
N SER A 209 12.96 -23.96 -3.23
CA SER A 209 13.53 -24.21 -4.56
C SER A 209 13.56 -22.94 -5.41
N ARG A 210 14.52 -22.90 -6.34
CA ARG A 210 14.71 -21.77 -7.24
C ARG A 210 13.49 -21.66 -8.16
N GLY A 211 12.75 -20.55 -8.06
CA GLY A 211 11.51 -20.29 -8.82
C GLY A 211 10.22 -20.31 -8.00
N GLU A 212 10.26 -20.69 -6.72
CA GLU A 212 9.11 -20.57 -5.83
C GLU A 212 9.00 -19.15 -5.25
N VAL A 213 7.81 -18.56 -5.30
CA VAL A 213 7.54 -17.19 -4.84
C VAL A 213 7.07 -17.21 -3.39
N TYR A 214 7.70 -16.39 -2.55
CA TYR A 214 7.35 -16.25 -1.12
C TYR A 214 7.23 -14.77 -0.75
N THR A 215 6.33 -14.45 0.18
CA THR A 215 6.40 -13.16 0.88
C THR A 215 7.62 -13.15 1.80
N ARG A 216 8.16 -11.96 2.15
CA ARG A 216 9.34 -11.86 3.04
C ARG A 216 9.11 -12.56 4.38
N THR A 217 7.94 -12.40 4.97
CA THR A 217 7.57 -13.02 6.25
C THR A 217 7.50 -14.54 6.12
N ASP A 218 6.97 -15.05 5.02
CA ASP A 218 6.87 -16.49 4.76
C ASP A 218 8.23 -17.10 4.44
N TYR A 219 9.06 -16.41 3.66
CA TYR A 219 10.43 -16.85 3.37
C TYR A 219 11.26 -16.95 4.65
N LEU A 220 11.21 -15.92 5.51
CA LEU A 220 11.93 -15.94 6.78
C LEU A 220 11.45 -17.06 7.70
N ARG A 221 10.14 -17.36 7.71
CA ARG A 221 9.57 -18.48 8.47
C ARG A 221 10.06 -19.82 7.95
N VAL A 222 9.92 -20.08 6.64
CA VAL A 222 10.35 -21.34 6.00
C VAL A 222 11.87 -21.53 6.13
N ARG A 223 12.66 -20.47 5.91
CA ARG A 223 14.13 -20.50 6.06
C ARG A 223 14.53 -20.78 7.51
N ARG A 224 13.90 -20.13 8.49
CA ARG A 224 14.15 -20.35 9.92
C ARG A 224 13.85 -21.79 10.28
N ASP A 225 12.70 -22.32 9.89
CA ASP A 225 12.27 -23.67 10.24
C ASP A 225 13.20 -24.72 9.60
N TYR A 226 13.66 -24.50 8.36
CA TYR A 226 14.70 -25.30 7.70
C TYR A 226 16.07 -25.23 8.42
N MET A 227 16.53 -24.03 8.81
CA MET A 227 17.81 -23.85 9.49
C MET A 227 17.82 -24.45 10.91
N HIS A 228 16.71 -24.35 11.64
CA HIS A 228 16.55 -25.01 12.94
C HIS A 228 16.56 -26.54 12.81
N ALA A 229 15.93 -27.09 11.78
CA ALA A 229 15.99 -28.52 11.51
C ALA A 229 17.41 -28.98 11.17
N LYS A 230 18.17 -28.18 10.39
CA LYS A 230 19.57 -28.45 10.06
C LYS A 230 20.50 -28.41 11.30
N ASN A 231 20.30 -27.44 12.19
CA ASN A 231 21.13 -27.27 13.40
C ASN A 231 20.86 -28.31 14.51
N LYS A 232 19.79 -29.12 14.40
CA LYS A 232 19.50 -30.23 15.32
C LYS A 232 20.23 -31.53 14.97
N ILE A 233 21.05 -31.55 13.92
CA ILE A 233 21.88 -32.71 13.55
C ILE A 233 23.22 -32.59 14.31
N PRO A 234 23.51 -33.43 15.33
CA PRO A 234 24.76 -33.34 16.07
C PRO A 234 25.96 -33.71 15.19
N GLY A 235 26.93 -32.80 15.10
CA GLY A 235 28.19 -33.03 14.38
C GLY A 235 29.08 -34.03 15.11
N GLY A 236 29.44 -35.12 14.42
CA GLY A 236 30.47 -36.05 14.85
C GLY A 236 31.86 -35.41 14.73
N GLY A 237 32.63 -35.45 15.82
CA GLY A 237 34.00 -34.95 15.89
C GLY A 237 35.04 -35.96 15.41
N GLY A 238 36.22 -35.43 15.07
CA GLY A 238 37.49 -36.13 14.80
C GLY A 238 38.08 -35.75 13.44
N GLY A 239 39.33 -35.31 13.27
CA GLY A 239 40.44 -35.04 14.17
C GLY A 239 41.72 -34.74 13.34
N GLY A 240 42.72 -34.08 13.95
CA GLY A 240 44.14 -34.37 13.74
C GLY A 240 44.99 -33.55 12.73
N GLY A 241 45.98 -32.82 13.29
CA GLY A 241 47.32 -32.53 12.70
C GLY A 241 47.50 -31.14 12.08
N GLY A 242 48.51 -30.31 12.35
CA GLY A 242 49.74 -30.42 13.16
C GLY A 242 50.81 -29.45 12.61
N GLY A 243 51.49 -28.70 13.49
CA GLY A 243 52.73 -27.90 13.23
C GLY A 243 52.50 -26.47 12.73
N GLY A 244 53.18 -25.41 13.21
CA GLY A 244 54.24 -25.21 14.19
C GLY A 244 54.81 -23.79 13.99
N GLY A 245 55.39 -23.17 15.02
CA GLY A 245 56.40 -22.10 14.84
C GLY A 245 56.12 -20.69 15.41
N ALA A 246 56.57 -20.48 16.65
CA ALA A 246 57.46 -19.40 17.15
C ALA A 246 57.09 -17.89 17.13
N GLY A 247 57.28 -17.29 18.33
CA GLY A 247 57.73 -15.91 18.58
C GLY A 247 56.61 -14.87 18.76
N GLY A 248 56.49 -14.07 19.82
CA GLY A 248 57.38 -13.70 20.92
C GLY A 248 57.24 -12.18 21.19
N ARG A 249 57.13 -11.79 22.48
CA ARG A 249 57.14 -10.42 23.04
C ARG A 249 55.82 -9.63 22.84
N GLY A 250 55.24 -8.92 23.79
CA GLY A 250 55.69 -8.37 25.07
C GLY A 250 55.13 -6.94 25.16
N GLY A 251 54.57 -6.51 26.30
CA GLY A 251 54.20 -5.10 26.48
C GLY A 251 52.98 -4.83 27.35
N SER A 252 53.19 -4.87 28.66
CA SER A 252 52.43 -4.19 29.70
C SER A 252 52.33 -2.67 29.48
N GLY A 253 51.23 -2.04 29.90
CA GLY A 253 51.12 -0.58 29.94
C GLY A 253 49.78 -0.08 30.46
N SER A 254 49.69 0.05 31.77
CA SER A 254 48.57 0.59 32.55
C SER A 254 48.68 2.11 32.81
N VAL A 255 47.54 2.71 33.17
CA VAL A 255 47.34 3.89 34.06
C VAL A 255 47.18 5.30 33.43
N GLY A 256 46.13 5.99 33.91
CA GLY A 256 46.13 7.44 34.21
C GLY A 256 45.16 8.26 33.36
N ALA A 257 43.91 8.57 33.76
CA ALA A 257 43.42 9.39 34.88
C ALA A 257 43.55 10.92 34.71
N ARG A 258 42.38 11.59 34.78
CA ARG A 258 42.05 12.92 35.35
C ARG A 258 42.23 14.24 34.55
N GLY A 259 41.22 15.10 34.77
CA GLY A 259 41.23 16.58 34.66
C GLY A 259 40.10 17.11 33.76
N GLN A 260 38.88 17.40 34.21
CA GLN A 260 38.38 18.58 34.96
C GLN A 260 38.76 19.97 34.39
N GLY A 261 37.75 20.83 34.26
CA GLY A 261 37.84 22.29 34.03
C GLY A 261 36.72 22.81 33.10
N THR A 262 35.52 23.17 33.58
CA THR A 262 35.07 24.45 34.19
C THR A 262 34.97 25.65 33.23
N GLY A 263 33.83 26.37 33.30
CA GLY A 263 33.62 27.75 32.81
C GLY A 263 32.53 27.85 31.73
N SER A 264 31.25 28.21 31.95
CA SER A 264 30.58 29.32 32.65
C SER A 264 30.15 30.47 31.72
N SER A 265 28.89 30.90 31.90
CA SER A 265 28.27 32.23 31.66
C SER A 265 27.90 32.64 30.21
N ARG A 266 26.59 32.87 29.93
CA ARG A 266 25.80 34.14 29.92
C ARG A 266 26.20 35.06 28.74
N THR A 267 25.32 35.57 27.87
CA THR A 267 24.18 36.52 28.06
C THR A 267 23.33 36.56 26.77
N SER A 268 21.99 36.61 26.84
CA SER A 268 21.12 37.79 26.62
C SER A 268 21.26 38.48 25.26
N THR A 269 20.25 38.37 24.39
CA THR A 269 19.36 39.46 23.92
C THR A 269 18.12 38.82 23.31
#